data_AF-A0A815PUF3-F1
#
_entry.id   AF-A0A815PUF3-F1
#
_cell.length_a   1.000
_cell.length_b   1.000
_cell.length_c   1.000
_cell.angle_alpha   90.00
_cell.angle_beta   90.00
_cell.angle_gamma   90.00
#
_symmetry.space_group_name_H-M   'P 1'
#
loop_
_entity.id
_entity.type
_entity.pdbx_description
1 polymer ?
#
loop_
_entity_poly.entity_id
_entity_poly.type
_entity_poly.pdbx_seq_one_letter_code
_entity_poly.pdbx_strand_id
1 'polypeptide(L)'
;MEGKCGVCGDPIDGPRNNEAPNGKYFTGTILGTYRSGAMIDVRIEMMANHLGWFNFKVCPVTNDAVEVTQECLDRYPLRIVEAPTTITNAYRWDISGTANVKTIYSKIIK
;
A
#
# COMPACT_ATOMS: atom_id res chain seq x y z
N MET A 1 4.21 -11.16 -20.83
CA MET A 1 4.09 -10.62 -19.45
C MET A 1 2.96 -9.61 -19.44
N GLU A 2 1.83 -9.92 -18.79
CA GLU A 2 0.59 -9.10 -18.78
C GLU A 2 0.63 -7.97 -17.73
N GLY A 3 1.78 -7.35 -17.49
CA GLY A 3 1.92 -6.32 -16.44
C GLY A 3 1.77 -6.83 -15.00
N LYS A 4 1.93 -8.14 -14.78
CA LYS A 4 1.90 -8.76 -13.44
C LYS A 4 3.19 -8.47 -12.67
N CYS A 5 3.06 -8.20 -11.38
CA CYS A 5 4.15 -8.03 -10.41
C CYS A 5 3.85 -8.79 -9.11
N GLY A 6 4.87 -8.95 -8.28
CA GLY A 6 4.74 -9.36 -6.88
C GLY A 6 4.03 -8.29 -6.06
N VAL A 7 3.54 -8.67 -4.88
CA VAL A 7 2.75 -7.79 -4.00
C VAL A 7 3.56 -6.60 -3.49
N CYS A 8 4.89 -6.71 -3.47
CA CYS A 8 5.81 -5.63 -3.12
C CYS A 8 6.52 -5.01 -4.33
N GLY A 9 6.00 -5.22 -5.55
CA GLY A 9 6.50 -4.61 -6.78
C GLY A 9 7.66 -5.36 -7.47
N ASP A 10 8.08 -6.49 -6.92
CA ASP A 10 9.11 -7.36 -7.52
C ASP A 10 8.62 -8.01 -8.82
N PRO A 11 9.53 -8.39 -9.75
CA PRO A 11 9.16 -9.10 -10.97
C PRO A 11 8.57 -10.49 -10.68
N ILE A 12 7.58 -10.91 -11.47
CA ILE A 12 6.91 -12.21 -11.26
C ILE A 12 7.86 -13.40 -11.43
N ASP A 13 8.74 -13.35 -12.44
CA ASP A 13 9.69 -14.41 -12.82
C ASP A 13 11.12 -14.11 -12.33
N GLY A 14 11.28 -13.27 -11.31
CA GLY A 14 12.58 -12.88 -10.78
C GLY A 14 12.67 -12.95 -9.25
N PRO A 15 13.81 -12.54 -8.66
CA PRO A 15 13.98 -12.58 -7.21
C PRO A 15 13.01 -11.64 -6.50
N ARG A 16 12.32 -12.16 -5.48
CA ARG A 16 11.37 -11.44 -4.61
C ARG A 16 12.09 -10.76 -3.46
N ASN A 17 12.91 -9.76 -3.78
CA ASN A 17 13.82 -9.16 -2.80
C ASN A 17 13.10 -8.35 -1.71
N ASN A 18 11.88 -7.88 -1.94
CA ASN A 18 11.12 -7.04 -1.02
C ASN A 18 10.09 -7.81 -0.20
N GLU A 19 9.90 -9.11 -0.47
CA GLU A 19 8.83 -9.92 0.10
C GLU A 19 9.34 -10.79 1.25
N ALA A 20 8.52 -10.94 2.31
CA ALA A 20 8.79 -11.87 3.39
C ALA A 20 8.67 -13.34 2.90
N PRO A 21 9.30 -14.32 3.56
CA PRO A 21 10.25 -14.17 4.67
C PRO A 21 11.70 -13.99 4.22
N ASN A 22 12.01 -14.30 2.96
CA ASN A 22 13.39 -14.49 2.49
C ASN A 22 13.89 -13.35 1.58
N GLY A 23 13.10 -12.29 1.38
CA GLY A 23 13.51 -11.15 0.58
C GLY A 23 14.73 -10.46 1.18
N LYS A 24 15.71 -10.14 0.32
CA LYS A 24 16.95 -9.45 0.70
C LYS A 24 16.73 -8.18 1.55
N TYR A 25 15.63 -7.46 1.30
CA TYR A 25 15.29 -6.21 2.00
C TYR A 25 14.26 -6.40 3.11
N PHE A 26 13.72 -7.61 3.28
CA PHE A 26 12.83 -7.93 4.38
C PHE A 26 13.64 -8.18 5.66
N THR A 27 13.33 -7.42 6.72
CA THR A 27 14.05 -7.50 8.01
C THR A 27 13.16 -7.84 9.20
N GLY A 28 11.84 -7.92 9.01
CA GLY A 28 10.86 -8.06 10.10
C GLY A 28 10.72 -6.80 10.99
N THR A 29 11.39 -5.70 10.67
CA THR A 29 11.34 -4.47 11.50
C THR A 29 9.98 -3.77 11.37
N ILE A 30 9.31 -3.54 12.49
CA ILE A 30 8.04 -2.79 12.55
C ILE A 30 8.32 -1.29 12.53
N LEU A 31 7.94 -0.61 11.44
CA LEU A 31 8.16 0.83 11.25
C LEU A 31 7.06 1.72 11.84
N GLY A 32 5.93 1.16 12.23
CA GLY A 32 4.83 1.91 12.82
C GLY A 32 3.83 0.99 13.53
N THR A 33 3.32 1.46 14.67
CA THR A 33 2.29 0.76 15.44
C THR A 33 1.07 1.65 15.55
N TYR A 34 -0.09 1.12 15.13
CA TYR A 34 -1.34 1.86 15.09
C TYR A 34 -2.42 1.10 15.83
N ARG A 35 -3.35 1.82 16.44
CA ARG A 35 -4.54 1.22 17.05
C ARG A 35 -5.58 0.95 15.97
N SER A 36 -6.42 -0.06 16.20
CA SER A 36 -7.63 -0.21 15.41
C SER A 36 -8.47 1.07 15.47
N GLY A 37 -8.96 1.50 14.32
CA GLY A 37 -9.66 2.76 14.12
C GLY A 37 -8.78 4.01 14.05
N ALA A 38 -7.45 3.88 14.22
CA ALA A 38 -6.56 5.03 14.06
C ALA A 38 -6.54 5.52 12.61
N MET A 39 -6.40 6.83 12.45
CA MET A 39 -6.03 7.44 11.18
C MET A 39 -4.51 7.35 11.01
N ILE A 40 -4.09 6.93 9.83
CA ILE A 40 -2.69 6.91 9.41
C ILE A 40 -2.50 7.90 8.28
N ASP A 41 -1.39 8.62 8.28
CA ASP A 41 -0.94 9.43 7.17
C ASP A 41 -0.11 8.58 6.21
N VAL A 42 -0.55 8.50 4.96
CA VAL A 42 0.20 7.84 3.89
C VAL A 42 0.77 8.93 3.00
N ARG A 43 2.09 9.09 3.05
CA ARG A 43 2.84 10.04 2.23
C ARG A 43 3.34 9.36 0.97
N ILE A 44 2.98 9.93 -0.17
CA ILE A 44 3.38 9.45 -1.49
C ILE A 44 4.29 10.50 -2.11
N GLU A 45 5.47 10.06 -2.54
CA GLU A 45 6.43 10.88 -3.28
C GLU A 45 6.53 10.36 -4.71
N MET A 46 6.19 11.22 -5.67
CA MET A 46 6.15 10.89 -7.09
C MET A 46 7.23 11.67 -7.83
N MET A 47 8.05 10.94 -8.59
CA MET A 47 9.05 11.55 -9.48
C MET A 47 8.44 12.01 -10.81
N ALA A 48 7.36 11.35 -11.24
CA ALA A 48 6.58 11.70 -12.40
C ALA A 48 5.10 11.40 -12.14
N ASN A 49 4.21 12.28 -12.61
CA ASN A 49 2.77 12.10 -12.50
C ASN A 49 2.23 11.42 -13.78
N HIS A 50 1.98 10.11 -13.68
CA HIS A 50 1.43 9.31 -14.78
C HIS A 50 -0.11 9.24 -14.78
N LEU A 51 -0.77 10.11 -14.02
CA LEU A 51 -2.21 10.10 -13.78
C LEU A 51 -2.68 8.76 -13.15
N GLY A 52 -3.99 8.55 -13.10
CA GLY A 52 -4.58 7.35 -12.50
C GLY A 52 -4.93 7.57 -11.04
N TRP A 53 -4.71 6.56 -10.20
CA TRP A 53 -5.22 6.54 -8.84
C TRP A 53 -4.44 5.58 -7.95
N PHE A 54 -4.55 5.79 -6.64
CA PHE A 54 -3.99 4.91 -5.61
C PHE A 54 -5.09 4.24 -4.80
N ASN A 55 -4.84 3.00 -4.38
CA ASN A 55 -5.55 2.35 -3.28
C ASN A 55 -4.52 1.79 -2.28
N PHE A 56 -4.97 1.56 -1.06
CA PHE A 56 -4.12 1.06 0.03
C PHE A 56 -4.80 -0.15 0.65
N LYS A 57 -4.02 -1.16 1.00
CA LYS A 57 -4.50 -2.47 1.48
C LYS A 57 -3.60 -2.98 2.58
N VAL A 58 -4.14 -3.76 3.51
CA VAL A 58 -3.34 -4.36 4.60
C VAL A 58 -3.75 -5.80 4.92
N CYS A 59 -2.81 -6.73 4.84
CA CYS A 59 -3.03 -8.12 5.24
C CYS A 59 -2.78 -8.28 6.75
N PRO A 60 -3.63 -9.02 7.51
CA PRO A 60 -3.41 -9.26 8.93
C PRO A 60 -2.42 -10.43 9.07
N VAL A 61 -1.13 -10.15 8.96
CA VAL A 61 -0.10 -11.18 9.09
C VAL A 61 0.16 -11.44 10.57
N THR A 62 0.01 -12.69 11.00
CA THR A 62 0.33 -13.11 12.38
C THR A 62 1.68 -13.84 12.47
N ASN A 63 2.28 -14.15 11.32
CA ASN A 63 3.53 -14.90 11.21
C ASN A 63 4.31 -14.38 10.00
N ASP A 64 5.48 -13.82 10.24
CA ASP A 64 6.38 -13.29 9.22
C ASP A 64 7.07 -14.36 8.39
N ALA A 65 6.98 -15.63 8.78
CA ALA A 65 7.41 -16.78 7.98
C ALA A 65 6.52 -17.07 6.76
N VAL A 66 5.40 -16.34 6.59
CA VAL A 66 4.43 -16.56 5.51
C VAL A 66 4.39 -15.35 4.58
N GLU A 67 4.51 -15.60 3.29
CA GLU A 67 4.40 -14.58 2.24
C GLU A 67 2.98 -13.97 2.23
N VAL A 68 2.90 -12.66 2.06
CA VAL A 68 1.64 -11.96 1.87
C VAL A 68 1.14 -12.19 0.44
N THR A 69 -0.12 -12.57 0.29
CA THR A 69 -0.71 -12.77 -1.05
C THR A 69 -1.60 -11.60 -1.46
N GLN A 70 -1.79 -11.43 -2.77
CA GLN A 70 -2.70 -10.43 -3.32
C GLN A 70 -4.14 -10.67 -2.85
N GLU A 71 -4.56 -11.94 -2.75
CA GLU A 71 -5.88 -12.32 -2.26
C GLU A 71 -6.10 -11.91 -0.81
N CYS A 72 -5.05 -11.93 0.03
CA CYS A 72 -5.14 -11.41 1.39
C CYS A 72 -5.36 -9.90 1.37
N LEU A 73 -4.53 -9.16 0.63
CA LEU A 73 -4.60 -7.70 0.55
C LEU A 73 -5.97 -7.24 0.04
N ASP A 74 -6.51 -7.91 -0.98
CA ASP A 74 -7.79 -7.57 -1.61
C ASP A 74 -8.98 -7.67 -0.66
N ARG A 75 -8.89 -8.48 0.39
CA ARG A 75 -9.93 -8.58 1.43
C ARG A 75 -9.95 -7.38 2.38
N TYR A 76 -8.91 -6.57 2.40
CA TYR A 76 -8.70 -5.55 3.43
C TYR A 76 -8.22 -4.22 2.86
N PRO A 77 -9.02 -3.57 1.98
CA PRO A 77 -8.72 -2.23 1.52
C PRO A 77 -8.89 -1.21 2.67
N LEU A 78 -7.98 -0.26 2.75
CA LEU A 78 -8.03 0.83 3.70
C LEU A 78 -8.93 1.94 3.18
N ARG A 79 -9.80 2.43 4.06
CA ARG A 79 -10.70 3.54 3.74
C ARG A 79 -9.96 4.87 3.86
N ILE A 80 -9.96 5.63 2.79
CA ILE A 80 -9.47 7.01 2.73
C ILE A 80 -10.52 7.91 3.37
N VAL A 81 -10.10 8.69 4.35
CA VAL A 81 -10.96 9.60 5.12
C VAL A 81 -10.68 11.07 4.81
N GLU A 82 -9.47 11.38 4.34
CA GLU A 82 -9.07 12.71 3.91
C GLU A 82 -7.98 12.61 2.84
N ALA A 83 -8.02 13.49 1.85
CA ALA A 83 -7.05 13.52 0.75
C ALA A 83 -6.94 14.95 0.17
N PRO A 84 -5.88 15.26 -0.60
CA PRO A 84 -5.69 16.60 -1.18
C PRO A 84 -6.76 17.02 -2.20
N THR A 85 -7.60 16.09 -2.63
CA THR A 85 -8.61 16.28 -3.67
C THR A 85 -9.92 15.64 -3.22
N THR A 86 -11.03 16.00 -3.88
CA THR A 86 -12.36 15.46 -3.56
C THR A 86 -12.35 13.93 -3.64
N ILE A 87 -12.76 13.28 -2.55
CA ILE A 87 -12.90 11.83 -2.48
C ILE A 87 -14.20 11.44 -3.19
N THR A 88 -14.08 10.87 -4.39
CA THR A 88 -15.19 10.30 -5.17
C THR A 88 -15.45 8.83 -4.81
N ASN A 89 -14.43 8.15 -4.30
CA ASN A 89 -14.48 6.76 -3.85
C ASN A 89 -13.63 6.60 -2.58
N ALA A 90 -14.21 6.04 -1.52
CA ALA A 90 -13.53 5.94 -0.22
C ALA A 90 -12.37 4.92 -0.19
N TYR A 91 -12.12 4.17 -1.26
CA TYR A 91 -11.03 3.18 -1.36
C TYR A 91 -10.09 3.41 -2.54
N ARG A 92 -10.32 4.49 -3.29
CA ARG A 92 -9.54 4.87 -4.45
C ARG A 92 -9.39 6.38 -4.47
N TRP A 93 -8.17 6.87 -4.50
CA TRP A 93 -7.90 8.29 -4.64
C TRP A 93 -7.28 8.60 -6.00
N ASP A 94 -7.97 9.41 -6.79
CA ASP A 94 -7.52 9.84 -8.11
C ASP A 94 -6.42 10.89 -7.99
N ILE A 95 -5.33 10.67 -8.73
CA ILE A 95 -4.19 11.58 -8.76
C ILE A 95 -4.59 12.83 -9.52
N SER A 96 -4.50 14.00 -8.87
CA SER A 96 -4.65 15.28 -9.56
C SER A 96 -3.73 16.36 -8.97
N GLY A 97 -3.57 17.46 -9.71
CA GLY A 97 -2.68 18.57 -9.35
C GLY A 97 -1.20 18.30 -9.60
N THR A 98 -0.37 19.32 -9.35
CA THR A 98 1.06 19.35 -9.74
C THR A 98 2.04 19.03 -8.60
N ALA A 99 1.56 18.88 -7.36
CA ALA A 99 2.43 18.56 -6.23
C ALA A 99 3.05 17.16 -6.36
N ASN A 100 4.37 17.06 -6.17
CA ASN A 100 5.12 15.80 -6.22
C ASN A 100 5.00 14.98 -4.92
N VAL A 101 4.72 15.65 -3.81
CA VAL A 101 4.44 15.01 -2.52
C VAL A 101 2.98 15.21 -2.18
N LYS A 102 2.29 14.12 -1.85
CA LYS A 102 0.87 14.13 -1.47
C LYS A 102 0.67 13.27 -0.23
N THR A 103 -0.12 13.76 0.71
CA THR A 103 -0.48 13.04 1.93
C THR A 103 -1.96 12.73 1.90
N ILE A 104 -2.31 11.48 2.13
CA ILE A 104 -3.69 11.03 2.32
C ILE A 104 -3.82 10.46 3.73
N TYR A 105 -5.03 10.51 4.29
CA TYR A 105 -5.31 9.89 5.57
C TYR A 105 -6.24 8.71 5.37
N SER A 106 -5.85 7.57 5.90
CA SER A 106 -6.60 6.32 5.83
C SER A 106 -6.89 5.78 7.21
N LYS A 107 -7.97 5.02 7.36
CA LYS A 107 -8.35 4.40 8.64
C LYS A 107 -8.05 2.91 8.61
N ILE A 108 -7.34 2.41 9.62
CA ILE A 108 -7.17 0.97 9.84
C ILE A 108 -8.40 0.47 10.60
N ILE A 109 -9.25 -0.36 9.98
CA ILE A 109 -10.54 -0.80 10.57
C ILE A 109 -10.48 -2.30 10.89
N LYS A 110 -9.41 -2.75 11.54
CA LYS A 110 -9.14 -4.16 11.78
C LYS A 110 -8.78 -4.45 13.22
#